data_AF-A0A2W1JV26-F1
#
_entry.id   AF-A0A2W1JV26-F1
#
_cell.length_a   1.000
_cell.length_b   1.000
_cell.length_c   1.000
_cell.angle_alpha   90.00
_cell.angle_beta   90.00
_cell.angle_gamma   90.00
#
_symmetry.space_group_name_H-M   'P 1'
#
loop_
_entity.id
_entity.type
_entity.pdbx_description
1 polymer ?
#
loop_
_entity_poly.entity_id
_entity_poly.type
_entity_poly.pdbx_seq_one_letter_code
_entity_poly.pdbx_strand_id
1 'polypeptide(L)'
;MKSNTLILVITAAIFAGGVFIWDRQQSSQPQTEAEETGTAIFTFSEDEVQRLTITTPVQTLTFKKVTGSSTWAMEAPEAGPADEAALLFLINLLATAQSQRTLDISPAQQQDFGLDQPTTVEVFLSNQQTHTLILGGKDYEGGAVYARVDPVKTETQSWAVELVPTSFLDAVSRPVAEWKAQPQSNDS
;
A
#
# COMPACT_ATOMS: atom_id res chain seq x y z
N MET A 1 -52.84 37.26 35.59
CA MET A 1 -52.05 36.01 35.63
C MET A 1 -51.89 35.45 34.22
N LYS A 2 -51.01 36.03 33.38
CA LYS A 2 -50.73 35.54 32.00
C LYS A 2 -49.26 35.67 31.58
N SER A 3 -48.44 36.44 32.31
CA SER A 3 -47.03 36.69 31.99
C SER A 3 -46.07 35.55 32.37
N ASN A 4 -46.40 34.74 33.40
CA ASN A 4 -45.52 33.65 33.85
C ASN A 4 -45.53 32.42 32.93
N THR A 5 -46.66 32.12 32.28
CA THR A 5 -46.73 31.00 31.31
C THR A 5 -45.92 31.32 30.05
N LEU A 6 -45.93 32.59 29.61
CA LEU A 6 -45.19 32.99 28.42
C LEU A 6 -43.67 32.89 28.64
N ILE A 7 -43.19 33.30 29.82
CA ILE A 7 -41.77 33.19 30.18
C ILE A 7 -41.33 31.73 30.19
N LEU A 8 -42.14 30.83 30.76
CA LEU A 8 -41.79 29.41 30.86
C LEU A 8 -41.76 28.72 29.49
N VAL A 9 -42.65 29.10 28.56
CA VAL A 9 -42.65 28.60 27.17
C VAL A 9 -41.44 29.11 26.40
N ILE A 10 -41.06 30.38 26.57
CA ILE A 10 -39.88 30.95 25.91
C ILE A 10 -38.60 30.29 26.44
N THR A 11 -38.49 30.10 27.75
CA THR A 11 -37.34 29.41 28.37
C THR A 11 -37.23 27.97 27.88
N ALA A 12 -38.34 27.23 27.82
CA ALA A 12 -38.35 25.86 27.29
C ALA A 12 -37.95 25.80 25.80
N ALA A 13 -38.40 26.76 24.99
CA ALA A 13 -38.03 26.85 23.58
C ALA A 13 -36.54 27.16 23.38
N ILE A 14 -35.94 28.01 24.23
CA ILE A 14 -34.50 28.31 24.20
C ILE A 14 -33.69 27.06 24.58
N PHE A 15 -34.10 26.31 25.61
CA PHE A 15 -33.42 25.07 25.98
C PHE A 15 -33.56 23.99 24.90
N ALA A 16 -34.75 23.80 24.33
CA ALA A 16 -34.97 22.85 23.25
C ALA A 16 -34.18 23.22 21.97
N GLY A 17 -34.16 24.50 21.61
CA GLY A 17 -33.35 25.00 20.49
C GLY A 17 -31.85 24.87 20.75
N GLY A 18 -31.40 25.14 21.97
CA GLY A 18 -30.01 24.98 22.38
C GLY A 18 -29.54 23.52 22.32
N VAL A 19 -30.36 22.57 22.81
CA VAL A 19 -30.06 21.14 22.73
C VAL A 19 -30.09 20.64 21.28
N PHE A 20 -31.04 21.09 20.45
CA PHE A 20 -31.12 20.68 19.06
C PHE A 20 -29.94 21.20 18.21
N ILE A 21 -29.46 22.41 18.50
CA ILE A 21 -28.25 22.97 17.86
C ILE A 21 -26.99 22.29 18.39
N TRP A 22 -26.91 22.00 19.69
CA TRP A 22 -25.79 21.29 20.29
C TRP A 22 -25.69 19.85 19.78
N ASP A 23 -26.82 19.15 19.64
CA ASP A 23 -26.89 17.79 19.11
C ASP A 23 -26.48 17.76 17.62
N ARG A 24 -26.96 18.71 16.79
CA ARG A 24 -26.52 18.84 15.39
C ARG A 24 -25.07 19.28 15.23
N GLN A 25 -24.51 20.04 16.16
CA GLN A 25 -23.13 20.50 16.09
C GLN A 25 -22.15 19.46 16.67
N GLN A 26 -22.60 18.59 17.59
CA GLN A 26 -21.81 17.49 18.13
C GLN A 26 -21.87 16.23 17.26
N SER A 27 -22.95 16.02 16.50
CA SER A 27 -22.99 15.06 15.37
C SER A 27 -22.38 15.62 14.06
N SER A 28 -21.88 16.86 14.11
CA SER A 28 -21.02 17.47 13.09
C SER A 28 -19.68 17.91 13.72
N GLN A 29 -19.15 17.15 14.68
CA GLN A 29 -17.73 16.84 14.51
C GLN A 29 -17.71 16.20 13.11
N PRO A 30 -17.05 16.78 12.08
CA PRO A 30 -16.44 15.87 11.13
C PRO A 30 -15.76 14.89 12.07
N GLN A 31 -16.21 13.63 12.06
CA GLN A 31 -15.27 12.59 12.36
C GLN A 31 -14.09 13.04 11.51
N THR A 32 -13.06 13.50 12.18
CA THR A 32 -11.76 13.06 11.79
C THR A 32 -11.90 11.52 11.88
N GLU A 33 -12.60 10.88 10.92
CA GLU A 33 -11.91 10.18 9.86
C GLU A 33 -10.60 10.91 9.80
N ALA A 34 -9.65 10.40 10.59
CA ALA A 34 -8.34 10.28 10.04
C ALA A 34 -8.65 9.89 8.59
N GLU A 35 -8.57 10.87 7.68
CA GLU A 35 -7.50 10.85 6.73
C GLU A 35 -6.41 9.95 7.31
N GLU A 36 -6.63 8.64 7.20
CA GLU A 36 -5.64 7.66 6.87
C GLU A 36 -5.14 8.07 5.47
N THR A 37 -4.69 9.32 5.33
CA THR A 37 -3.76 9.73 4.30
C THR A 37 -2.44 9.14 4.77
N GLY A 38 -2.38 7.80 4.74
CA GLY A 38 -1.12 7.09 4.90
C GLY A 38 -0.13 7.76 3.95
N THR A 39 1.09 7.99 4.45
CA THR A 39 2.08 8.71 3.64
C THR A 39 2.43 7.84 2.46
N ALA A 40 2.32 8.39 1.25
CA ALA A 40 2.68 7.67 0.03
C ALA A 40 4.15 7.23 0.14
N ILE A 41 4.42 5.95 -0.06
CA ILE A 41 5.79 5.41 0.07
C ILE A 41 6.58 5.53 -1.23
N PHE A 42 5.91 5.65 -2.36
CA PHE A 42 6.52 5.89 -3.67
C PHE A 42 5.77 6.99 -4.42
N THR A 43 6.50 7.67 -5.30
CA THR A 43 5.96 8.73 -6.16
C THR A 43 6.42 8.49 -7.60
N PHE A 44 5.64 7.70 -8.34
CA PHE A 44 5.82 7.48 -9.77
C PHE A 44 4.46 7.13 -10.40
N SER A 45 4.35 7.25 -11.72
CA SER A 45 3.19 6.78 -12.47
C SER A 45 3.48 5.45 -13.18
N GLU A 46 2.43 4.66 -13.42
CA GLU A 46 2.53 3.32 -14.02
C GLU A 46 3.24 3.32 -15.38
N ASP A 47 3.04 4.37 -16.18
CA ASP A 47 3.65 4.53 -17.50
C ASP A 47 5.17 4.73 -17.45
N GLU A 48 5.69 5.28 -16.34
CA GLU A 48 7.12 5.44 -16.11
C GLU A 48 7.83 4.10 -15.91
N VAL A 49 7.14 3.05 -15.45
CA VAL A 49 7.76 1.76 -15.15
C VAL A 49 8.19 1.04 -16.43
N GLN A 50 9.47 0.66 -16.47
CA GLN A 50 10.11 -0.01 -17.62
C GLN A 50 10.53 -1.45 -17.31
N ARG A 51 10.92 -1.72 -16.06
CA ARG A 51 11.30 -3.05 -15.59
C ARG A 51 10.84 -3.24 -14.15
N LEU A 52 10.46 -4.46 -13.82
CA LEU A 52 10.09 -4.89 -12.48
C LEU A 52 10.87 -6.17 -12.16
N THR A 53 11.49 -6.23 -10.98
CA THR A 53 12.14 -7.44 -10.48
C THR A 53 11.52 -7.82 -9.15
N ILE A 54 11.14 -9.09 -8.99
CA ILE A 54 10.65 -9.66 -7.73
C ILE A 54 11.63 -10.74 -7.31
N THR A 55 12.34 -10.54 -6.22
CA THR A 55 13.28 -11.50 -5.64
C THR A 55 12.68 -12.05 -4.36
N THR A 56 12.33 -13.33 -4.38
CA THR A 56 11.89 -14.10 -3.21
C THR A 56 13.04 -14.95 -2.69
N PRO A 57 12.94 -15.57 -1.50
CA PRO A 57 13.96 -16.50 -1.01
C PRO A 57 14.22 -17.70 -1.93
N VAL A 58 13.27 -18.06 -2.81
CA VAL A 58 13.34 -19.27 -3.65
C VAL A 58 13.66 -18.98 -5.12
N GLN A 59 13.36 -17.78 -5.62
CA GLN A 59 13.52 -17.44 -7.04
C GLN A 59 13.48 -15.93 -7.29
N THR A 60 13.96 -15.53 -8.47
CA THR A 60 13.84 -14.18 -8.99
C THR A 60 13.00 -14.18 -10.27
N LEU A 61 12.04 -13.27 -10.33
CA LEU A 61 11.24 -12.95 -11.51
C LEU A 61 11.68 -11.60 -12.05
N THR A 62 11.95 -11.52 -13.35
CA THR A 62 12.30 -10.25 -14.00
C THR A 62 11.35 -10.00 -15.15
N PHE A 63 10.77 -8.81 -15.21
CA PHE A 63 9.83 -8.40 -16.22
C PHE A 63 10.26 -7.09 -16.86
N LYS A 64 10.03 -6.96 -18.15
CA LYS A 64 10.37 -5.77 -18.91
C LYS A 64 9.24 -5.38 -19.86
N LYS A 65 8.96 -4.08 -19.93
CA LYS A 65 8.06 -3.52 -20.95
C LYS A 65 8.70 -3.67 -22.33
N VAL A 66 7.95 -4.19 -23.29
CA VAL A 66 8.43 -4.44 -24.65
C VAL A 66 8.62 -3.09 -25.37
N THR A 67 9.79 -2.87 -25.96
CA THR A 67 10.10 -1.61 -26.66
C THR A 67 9.10 -1.34 -27.79
N GLY A 68 8.44 -0.17 -27.74
CA GLY A 68 7.46 0.24 -28.76
C GLY A 68 6.08 -0.41 -28.58
N SER A 69 5.81 -1.06 -27.46
CA SER A 69 4.53 -1.65 -27.09
C SER A 69 4.15 -1.29 -25.64
N SER A 70 2.88 -1.44 -25.28
CA SER A 70 2.42 -1.40 -23.87
C SER A 70 2.55 -2.76 -23.17
N THR A 71 2.85 -3.82 -23.92
CA THR A 71 2.88 -5.19 -23.41
C THR A 71 4.13 -5.50 -22.59
N TRP A 72 4.02 -6.48 -21.69
CA TRP A 72 5.11 -6.94 -20.83
C TRP A 72 5.61 -8.33 -21.21
N ALA A 73 6.91 -8.56 -20.97
CA ALA A 73 7.56 -9.86 -21.12
C ALA A 73 8.31 -10.24 -19.84
N MET A 74 8.31 -11.52 -19.51
CA MET A 74 9.18 -12.11 -18.51
C MET A 74 10.55 -12.37 -19.15
N GLU A 75 11.63 -11.95 -18.50
CA GLU A 75 13.03 -12.25 -18.86
C GLU A 75 13.56 -13.44 -18.05
N ALA A 76 13.10 -13.61 -16.80
CA ALA A 76 13.49 -14.70 -15.91
C ALA A 76 12.31 -15.12 -15.00
N PRO A 77 12.23 -16.41 -14.60
CA PRO A 77 13.18 -17.51 -14.86
C PRO A 77 13.04 -18.13 -16.25
N GLU A 78 11.94 -17.87 -16.95
CA GLU A 78 11.68 -18.38 -18.31
C GLU A 78 11.23 -17.22 -19.19
N ALA A 79 11.90 -17.02 -20.32
CA ALA A 79 11.56 -15.93 -21.22
C ALA A 79 10.22 -16.19 -21.91
N GLY A 80 9.33 -15.19 -21.91
CA GLY A 80 8.05 -15.29 -22.60
C GLY A 80 7.10 -14.13 -22.32
N PRO A 81 5.90 -14.12 -22.94
CA PRO A 81 4.88 -13.13 -22.64
C PRO A 81 4.47 -13.20 -21.18
N ALA A 82 4.43 -12.04 -20.51
CA ALA A 82 3.98 -11.95 -19.13
C ALA A 82 2.46 -11.73 -19.07
N ASP A 83 1.87 -12.07 -17.93
CA ASP A 83 0.49 -11.69 -17.63
C ASP A 83 0.45 -10.19 -17.32
N GLU A 84 -0.15 -9.42 -18.22
CA GLU A 84 -0.19 -7.97 -18.11
C GLU A 84 -1.09 -7.52 -16.95
N ALA A 85 -2.23 -8.19 -16.71
CA ALA A 85 -3.13 -7.84 -15.63
C ALA A 85 -2.47 -8.02 -14.25
N ALA A 86 -1.72 -9.10 -14.07
CA ALA A 86 -0.91 -9.37 -12.89
C ALA A 86 0.12 -8.27 -12.62
N LEU A 87 0.86 -7.85 -13.66
CA LEU A 87 1.90 -6.83 -13.54
C LEU A 87 1.31 -5.46 -13.26
N LEU A 88 0.26 -5.07 -13.99
CA LEU A 88 -0.40 -3.78 -13.79
C LEU A 88 -1.03 -3.69 -12.41
N PHE A 89 -1.60 -4.79 -11.89
CA PHE A 89 -2.09 -4.83 -10.51
C PHE A 89 -0.99 -4.52 -9.49
N LEU A 90 0.18 -5.17 -9.61
CA LEU A 90 1.31 -4.93 -8.70
C LEU A 90 1.88 -3.51 -8.86
N ILE A 91 2.03 -3.02 -10.10
CA ILE A 91 2.53 -1.67 -10.36
C ILE A 91 1.58 -0.63 -9.77
N ASN A 92 0.27 -0.77 -9.99
CA ASN A 92 -0.72 0.12 -9.41
C ASN A 92 -0.69 0.07 -7.89
N LEU A 93 -0.58 -1.13 -7.30
CA LEU A 93 -0.46 -1.29 -5.85
C LEU A 93 0.77 -0.55 -5.29
N LEU A 94 1.91 -0.59 -6.00
CA LEU A 94 3.12 0.16 -5.63
C LEU A 94 2.97 1.67 -5.82
N ALA A 95 2.31 2.11 -6.90
CA ALA A 95 2.10 3.53 -7.20
C ALA A 95 1.12 4.20 -6.21
N THR A 96 0.14 3.45 -5.71
CA THR A 96 -0.83 3.93 -4.71
C THR A 96 -0.47 3.51 -3.28
N ALA A 97 0.76 3.03 -3.08
CA ALA A 97 1.19 2.46 -1.82
C ALA A 97 1.26 3.53 -0.73
N GLN A 98 0.66 3.22 0.44
CA GLN A 98 0.68 4.10 1.60
C GLN A 98 1.19 3.34 2.82
N SER A 99 2.04 4.01 3.61
CA SER A 99 2.42 3.50 4.92
C SER A 99 1.31 3.80 5.93
N GLN A 100 0.91 2.78 6.68
CA GLN A 100 -0.02 2.93 7.79
C GLN A 100 0.69 3.47 9.04
N ARG A 101 1.97 3.10 9.21
CA ARG A 101 2.78 3.44 10.38
C ARG A 101 4.25 3.10 10.14
N THR A 102 5.13 3.95 10.66
CA THR A 102 6.58 3.72 10.69
C THR A 102 7.04 3.26 12.07
N LEU A 103 7.99 2.33 12.10
CA LEU A 103 8.68 1.82 13.28
C LEU A 103 10.19 1.96 13.09
N ASP A 104 10.89 2.45 14.12
CA ASP A 104 12.35 2.42 14.17
C ASP A 104 12.80 1.16 14.89
N ILE A 105 13.59 0.33 14.20
CA ILE A 105 14.09 -0.94 14.75
C ILE A 105 15.61 -1.00 14.68
N SER A 106 16.23 -1.75 15.58
CA SER A 106 17.64 -2.11 15.42
C SER A 106 17.80 -3.18 14.34
N PRO A 107 18.83 -3.12 13.48
CA PRO A 107 19.14 -4.19 12.52
C PRO A 107 19.25 -5.59 13.15
N ALA A 108 19.63 -5.67 14.42
CA ALA A 108 19.70 -6.92 15.17
C ALA A 108 18.34 -7.62 15.33
N GLN A 109 17.23 -6.89 15.17
CA GLN A 109 15.86 -7.39 15.31
C GLN A 109 15.28 -7.87 13.97
N GLN A 110 16.05 -7.88 12.88
CA GLN A 110 15.54 -8.22 11.53
C GLN A 110 14.69 -9.50 11.48
N GLN A 111 15.06 -10.52 12.25
CA GLN A 111 14.35 -11.80 12.31
C GLN A 111 12.95 -11.67 12.94
N ASP A 112 12.80 -10.80 13.95
CA ASP A 112 11.51 -10.55 14.61
C ASP A 112 10.48 -9.93 13.66
N PHE A 113 10.97 -9.27 12.59
CA PHE A 113 10.16 -8.62 11.56
C PHE A 113 10.15 -9.40 10.23
N GLY A 114 10.75 -10.61 10.18
CA GLY A 114 10.86 -11.43 8.97
C GLY A 114 11.71 -10.80 7.85
N LEU A 115 12.59 -9.87 8.19
CA LEU A 115 13.49 -9.17 7.25
C LEU A 115 14.80 -9.94 7.00
N ASP A 116 15.00 -11.10 7.62
CA ASP A 116 16.13 -12.01 7.38
C ASP A 116 16.00 -12.81 6.08
N GLN A 117 14.76 -13.10 5.67
CA GLN A 117 14.43 -13.77 4.41
C GLN A 117 13.34 -12.99 3.65
N PRO A 118 13.64 -11.77 3.22
CA PRO A 118 12.63 -10.88 2.68
C PRO A 118 12.27 -11.25 1.23
N THR A 119 11.12 -10.71 0.79
CA THR A 119 10.81 -10.58 -0.63
C THR A 119 11.08 -9.15 -1.08
N THR A 120 11.97 -8.96 -2.05
CA THR A 120 12.35 -7.65 -2.57
C THR A 120 11.66 -7.40 -3.90
N VAL A 121 11.05 -6.23 -4.05
CA VAL A 121 10.49 -5.73 -5.31
C VAL A 121 11.27 -4.50 -5.74
N GLU A 122 11.87 -4.54 -6.93
CA GLU A 122 12.59 -3.42 -7.52
C GLU A 122 11.84 -2.92 -8.75
N VAL A 123 11.58 -1.62 -8.79
CA VAL A 123 10.87 -0.93 -9.89
C VAL A 123 11.86 0.00 -10.57
N PHE A 124 12.11 -0.19 -11.86
CA PHE A 124 13.01 0.63 -12.65
C PHE A 124 12.19 1.54 -13.56
N LEU A 125 12.36 2.84 -13.37
CA LEU A 125 11.63 3.88 -14.09
C LEU A 125 12.39 4.36 -15.33
N SER A 126 11.66 5.00 -16.25
CA SER A 126 12.20 5.57 -17.49
C SER A 126 13.20 6.71 -17.25
N ASN A 127 13.06 7.41 -16.12
CA ASN A 127 13.97 8.47 -15.66
C ASN A 127 15.27 7.93 -15.03
N GLN A 128 15.50 6.61 -15.05
CA GLN A 128 16.65 5.90 -14.45
C GLN A 128 16.63 5.81 -12.92
N GLN A 129 15.56 6.27 -12.26
CA GLN A 129 15.34 6.03 -10.84
C GLN A 129 14.94 4.57 -10.60
N THR A 130 15.36 4.04 -9.46
CA THR A 130 14.97 2.71 -9.00
C THR A 130 14.35 2.84 -7.62
N HIS A 131 13.16 2.28 -7.45
CA HIS A 131 12.51 2.13 -6.16
C HIS A 131 12.63 0.69 -5.69
N THR A 132 12.85 0.50 -4.39
CA THR A 132 13.02 -0.82 -3.77
C THR A 132 12.07 -0.95 -2.59
N LEU A 133 11.23 -1.97 -2.62
CA LEU A 133 10.39 -2.40 -1.50
C LEU A 133 10.89 -3.73 -0.98
N ILE A 134 11.35 -3.79 0.27
CA ILE A 134 11.76 -5.04 0.92
C ILE A 134 10.64 -5.44 1.87
N LEU A 135 9.92 -6.51 1.55
CA LEU A 135 8.83 -7.07 2.35
C LEU A 135 9.36 -8.14 3.30
N GLY A 136 9.04 -8.02 4.57
CA GLY A 136 9.32 -9.01 5.61
C GLY A 136 8.10 -9.86 5.94
N GLY A 137 7.93 -10.13 7.23
CA GLY A 137 6.80 -10.88 7.77
C GLY A 137 5.54 -10.05 7.94
N LYS A 138 4.43 -10.74 8.21
CA LYS A 138 3.20 -10.11 8.72
C LYS A 138 3.42 -9.61 10.14
N ASP A 139 2.70 -8.57 10.51
CA ASP A 139 2.66 -8.08 11.89
C ASP A 139 1.95 -9.08 12.82
N TYR A 140 2.00 -8.82 14.12
CA TYR A 140 1.45 -9.73 15.13
C TYR A 140 -0.06 -10.00 14.94
N GLU A 141 -0.82 -9.00 14.50
CA GLU A 141 -2.26 -9.11 14.25
C GLU A 141 -2.56 -9.73 12.88
N GLY A 142 -1.56 -9.81 11.99
CA GLY A 142 -1.68 -10.32 10.63
C GLY A 142 -2.37 -9.37 9.65
N GLY A 143 -2.63 -8.12 10.07
CA GLY A 143 -3.32 -7.09 9.30
C GLY A 143 -2.41 -6.25 8.41
N ALA A 144 -1.10 -6.30 8.63
CA ALA A 144 -0.10 -5.57 7.85
C ALA A 144 1.17 -6.40 7.64
N VAL A 145 2.05 -5.91 6.77
CA VAL A 145 3.35 -6.50 6.46
C VAL A 145 4.43 -5.48 6.79
N TYR A 146 5.48 -5.92 7.46
CA TYR A 146 6.66 -5.09 7.69
C TYR A 146 7.41 -4.89 6.39
N ALA A 147 7.77 -3.66 6.07
CA ALA A 147 8.47 -3.32 4.84
C ALA A 147 9.55 -2.28 5.07
N ARG A 148 10.61 -2.33 4.27
CA ARG A 148 11.56 -1.23 4.12
C ARG A 148 11.41 -0.62 2.74
N VAL A 149 11.38 0.70 2.68
CA VAL A 149 11.15 1.49 1.46
C VAL A 149 12.43 2.24 1.15
N ASP A 150 12.93 2.08 -0.08
CA ASP A 150 14.18 2.69 -0.57
C ASP A 150 15.34 2.68 0.45
N PRO A 151 15.66 1.52 1.05
CA PRO A 151 16.60 1.44 2.16
C PRO A 151 18.00 1.90 1.75
N VAL A 152 18.60 2.79 2.53
CA VAL A 152 19.98 3.24 2.29
C VAL A 152 20.93 2.17 2.82
N LYS A 153 21.84 1.69 1.96
CA LYS A 153 22.77 0.58 2.27
C LYS A 153 23.67 0.84 3.49
N THR A 154 23.81 2.09 3.94
CA THR A 154 24.65 2.48 5.08
C THR A 154 23.89 2.61 6.41
N GLU A 155 22.60 2.29 6.45
CA GLU A 155 21.81 2.27 7.68
C GLU A 155 22.25 1.12 8.60
N THR A 156 23.17 1.44 9.52
CA THR A 156 23.79 0.47 10.44
C THR A 156 23.31 0.59 11.88
N GLN A 157 22.61 1.67 12.22
CA GLN A 157 22.20 1.97 13.61
C GLN A 157 20.69 1.78 13.84
N SER A 158 19.85 2.18 12.88
CA SER A 158 18.40 2.04 12.92
C SER A 158 17.87 1.81 11.51
N TRP A 159 16.84 1.00 11.38
CA TRP A 159 16.06 0.83 10.16
C TRP A 159 14.66 1.39 10.39
N ALA A 160 14.21 2.23 9.45
CA ALA A 160 12.81 2.57 9.33
C ALA A 160 12.07 1.39 8.68
N VAL A 161 11.07 0.87 9.38
CA VAL A 161 10.19 -0.20 8.94
C VAL A 161 8.77 0.33 8.87
N GLU A 162 8.22 0.34 7.66
CA GLU A 162 6.84 0.72 7.38
C GLU A 162 5.90 -0.47 7.51
N LEU A 163 4.69 -0.23 7.99
CA LEU A 163 3.58 -1.18 7.92
C LEU A 163 2.78 -0.92 6.65
N VAL A 164 2.85 -1.88 5.72
CA VAL A 164 2.13 -1.84 4.44
C VAL A 164 1.00 -2.87 4.40
N PRO A 165 -0.04 -2.66 3.59
CA PRO A 165 -1.13 -3.64 3.42
C PRO A 165 -0.66 -5.05 3.05
N THR A 166 -1.39 -6.08 3.50
CA THR A 166 -1.06 -7.49 3.19
C THR A 166 -1.11 -7.81 1.70
N SER A 167 -1.86 -7.03 0.92
CA SER A 167 -1.98 -7.17 -0.54
C SER A 167 -0.63 -7.14 -1.24
N PHE A 168 0.40 -6.50 -0.68
CA PHE A 168 1.76 -6.55 -1.22
C PHE A 168 2.33 -7.96 -1.19
N LEU A 169 2.29 -8.59 -0.03
CA LEU A 169 2.80 -9.95 0.14
C LEU A 169 1.97 -10.95 -0.66
N ASP A 170 0.65 -10.79 -0.69
CA ASP A 170 -0.25 -11.64 -1.47
C ASP A 170 0.02 -11.51 -2.99
N ALA A 171 0.27 -10.29 -3.48
CA ALA A 171 0.57 -10.05 -4.89
C ALA A 171 1.87 -10.72 -5.34
N VAL A 172 2.94 -10.61 -4.54
CA VAL A 172 4.28 -11.14 -4.91
C VAL A 172 4.43 -12.64 -4.65
N SER A 173 3.61 -13.22 -3.77
CA SER A 173 3.65 -14.65 -3.42
C SER A 173 2.96 -15.55 -4.45
N ARG A 174 2.44 -14.98 -5.54
CA ARG A 174 1.74 -15.71 -6.60
C ARG A 174 2.68 -16.71 -7.33
N PRO A 175 2.20 -17.90 -7.70
CA PRO A 175 2.96 -18.86 -8.48
C PRO A 175 3.50 -18.28 -9.79
N VAL A 176 4.69 -18.72 -10.23
CA VAL A 176 5.31 -18.26 -11.50
C VAL A 176 4.38 -18.40 -12.71
N ALA A 177 3.60 -19.48 -12.75
CA ALA A 177 2.66 -19.73 -13.83
C ALA A 177 1.61 -18.62 -13.99
N GLU A 178 1.23 -17.95 -12.89
CA GLU A 178 0.27 -16.84 -12.89
C GLU A 178 0.87 -15.50 -13.32
N TRP A 179 2.20 -15.44 -13.46
CA TRP A 179 2.92 -14.29 -14.02
C TRP A 179 3.16 -14.42 -15.53
N LYS A 180 2.88 -15.59 -16.10
CA LYS A 180 3.00 -15.87 -17.54
C LYS A 180 1.64 -15.69 -18.19
N ALA A 181 1.63 -15.16 -19.41
CA ALA A 181 0.40 -15.04 -20.18
C ALA A 181 -0.28 -16.40 -20.31
N GLN A 182 -1.55 -16.48 -19.96
CA GLN A 182 -2.33 -17.71 -20.14
C GLN A 182 -2.68 -17.90 -21.62
N PRO A 183 -2.63 -19.15 -22.13
CA PRO A 183 -3.17 -19.43 -23.46
C PRO A 183 -4.65 -19.09 -23.46
N GLN A 184 -5.09 -18.23 -24.38
CA GLN A 184 -6.51 -17.91 -24.53
C GLN A 184 -7.28 -19.21 -24.81
N SER A 185 -8.13 -19.63 -23.88
CA SER A 185 -9.07 -20.71 -24.10
C SER A 185 -10.11 -20.20 -25.11
N ASN A 186 -9.85 -20.41 -26.39
CA ASN A 186 -10.86 -20.29 -27.44
C ASN A 186 -11.84 -21.46 -27.27
N ASP A 187 -12.74 -21.36 -26.31
CA ASP A 187 -13.91 -22.22 -26.28
C ASP A 187 -14.83 -21.76 -27.43
N SER A 188 -14.94 -22.63 -28.43
CA SER A 188 -15.72 -22.41 -29.67
C SER A 188 -17.09 -23.05 -29.56
#